data_AF-A0A392T0U3-F1
#
_entry.id   AF-A0A392T0U3-F1
#
_cell.length_a   1.000
_cell.length_b   1.000
_cell.length_c   1.000
_cell.angle_alpha   90.00
_cell.angle_beta   90.00
_cell.angle_gamma   90.00
#
_symmetry.space_group_name_H-M   'P 1'
#
loop_
_entity.id
_entity.type
_entity.pdbx_description
1 polymer ?
#
loop_
_entity_poly.entity_id
_entity_poly.type
_entity_poly.pdbx_seq_one_letter_code
_entity_poly.pdbx_strand_id
1 'polypeptide(L)'
;MLIPKLAKIYVEKIVRLHGIPSSIISDSDPKFTSRFWESLQEALGTKLRMSSAYHPQTDGESERTIQSLEDLLRSCILEQG
;
A
#
# COMPACT_ATOMS: atom_id res chain seq x y z
N MET A 1 16.04 7.09 5.78
CA MET A 1 15.20 6.59 6.89
C MET A 1 15.73 5.22 7.29
N LEU A 2 16.00 4.96 8.58
CA LEU A 2 16.54 3.65 9.00
C LEU A 2 15.49 2.55 8.78
N ILE A 3 15.88 1.43 8.19
CA ILE A 3 15.03 0.28 7.86
C ILE A 3 14.15 -0.19 9.04
N PRO A 4 14.67 -0.32 10.29
CA PRO A 4 13.84 -0.73 11.43
C PRO A 4 12.72 0.25 11.77
N LYS A 5 12.94 1.56 11.53
CA LYS A 5 11.93 2.59 11.76
C LYS A 5 10.74 2.43 10.80
N LEU A 6 11.00 1.98 9.56
CA LEU A 6 9.96 1.78 8.56
C LEU A 6 9.03 0.62 8.95
N ALA A 7 9.59 -0.52 9.39
CA ALA A 7 8.79 -1.64 9.89
C ALA A 7 7.91 -1.23 11.07
N LYS A 8 8.48 -0.48 12.04
CA LYS A 8 7.72 0.04 13.19
C LYS A 8 6.55 0.92 12.74
N ILE A 9 6.78 1.87 11.84
CA ILE A 9 5.72 2.76 11.34
C ILE A 9 4.65 1.98 10.59
N TYR A 10 5.03 1.00 9.75
CA TYR A 10 4.08 0.16 9.04
C TYR A 10 3.17 -0.60 10.00
N VAL A 11 3.74 -1.19 11.05
CA VAL A 11 2.94 -1.91 12.06
C VAL A 11 2.04 -0.96 12.84
N GLU A 12 2.55 0.18 13.32
CA GLU A 12 1.79 1.14 14.13
C GLU A 12 0.69 1.86 13.36
N LYS A 13 0.86 2.05 12.04
CA LYS A 13 -0.06 2.83 11.22
C LYS A 13 -0.99 1.97 10.39
N ILE A 14 -0.52 0.83 9.87
CA ILE A 14 -1.30 -0.01 8.96
C ILE A 14 -1.80 -1.26 9.68
N VAL A 15 -0.88 -2.10 10.19
CA VAL A 15 -1.25 -3.40 10.80
C VAL A 15 -2.13 -3.22 12.04
N ARG A 16 -1.86 -2.21 12.88
CA ARG A 16 -2.69 -1.92 14.06
C ARG A 16 -4.15 -1.62 13.70
N LEU A 17 -4.40 -1.00 12.55
CA LEU A 17 -5.75 -0.58 12.14
C LEU A 17 -6.49 -1.68 11.37
N HIS A 18 -5.77 -2.47 10.56
CA HIS A 18 -6.37 -3.41 9.61
C HIS A 18 -6.08 -4.87 9.93
N GLY A 19 -5.25 -5.15 10.93
CA GLY A 19 -4.70 -6.47 11.19
C GLY A 19 -3.62 -6.86 10.17
N ILE A 20 -3.15 -8.10 10.29
CA ILE A 20 -2.22 -8.69 9.32
C ILE A 20 -3.06 -9.33 8.20
N PRO A 21 -2.91 -8.90 6.94
CA PRO A 21 -3.63 -9.49 5.84
C PRO A 21 -3.08 -10.88 5.49
N SER A 22 -3.94 -11.76 4.99
CA SER A 22 -3.53 -13.09 4.50
C SER A 22 -2.73 -13.00 3.19
N SER A 23 -2.99 -11.97 2.37
CA SER A 23 -2.22 -11.66 1.17
C SER A 23 -2.31 -10.17 0.81
N ILE A 24 -1.27 -9.66 0.15
CA ILE A 24 -1.22 -8.29 -0.40
C ILE A 24 -0.86 -8.38 -1.88
N ILE A 25 -1.52 -7.57 -2.71
CA ILE A 25 -1.12 -7.36 -4.10
C ILE A 25 -0.46 -5.98 -4.20
N SER A 26 0.71 -5.91 -4.83
CA SER A 26 1.49 -4.68 -5.00
C SER A 26 1.96 -4.51 -6.44
N ASP A 27 2.11 -3.26 -6.89
CA ASP A 27 2.71 -2.96 -8.19
C ASP A 27 4.23 -3.23 -8.20
N SER A 28 4.84 -3.11 -9.37
CA SER A 28 6.28 -3.33 -9.56
C SER A 28 7.16 -2.17 -9.07
N ASP A 29 6.65 -1.25 -8.23
CA ASP A 29 7.47 -0.18 -7.65
C ASP A 29 8.65 -0.78 -6.85
N PRO A 30 9.88 -0.23 -6.99
CA PRO A 30 11.07 -0.65 -6.25
C PRO A 30 10.89 -0.78 -4.73
N LYS A 31 9.97 -0.01 -4.12
CA LYS A 31 9.65 -0.14 -2.68
C LYS A 31 9.05 -1.51 -2.37
N PHE A 32 8.14 -2.00 -3.21
CA PHE A 32 7.42 -3.26 -3.01
C PHE A 32 8.14 -4.47 -3.60
N THR A 33 9.13 -4.26 -4.47
CA THR A 33 10.06 -5.32 -4.91
C THR A 33 11.34 -5.40 -4.07
N SER A 34 11.47 -4.55 -3.05
CA SER A 34 12.66 -4.54 -2.19
C SER A 34 12.73 -5.79 -1.29
N ARG A 35 13.95 -6.27 -1.04
CA ARG A 35 14.20 -7.37 -0.09
C ARG A 35 13.64 -7.10 1.32
N PHE A 36 13.63 -5.83 1.73
CA PHE A 36 13.04 -5.41 2.99
C PHE A 36 11.53 -5.71 3.02
N TRP A 37 10.80 -5.31 1.98
CA TRP A 37 9.36 -5.52 1.92
C TRP A 37 9.01 -7.01 1.86
N GLU A 38 9.73 -7.77 1.02
CA GLU A 38 9.60 -9.22 0.94
C GLU A 38 9.80 -9.88 2.32
N SER A 39 10.92 -9.59 2.99
CA SER A 39 11.24 -10.15 4.30
C SER A 39 10.22 -9.74 5.37
N LEU A 40 9.72 -8.50 5.32
CA LEU A 40 8.72 -8.01 6.27
C LEU A 40 7.40 -8.76 6.11
N GLN A 41 6.92 -8.96 4.88
CA GLN A 41 5.67 -9.67 4.63
C GLN A 41 5.80 -11.16 4.98
N GLU A 42 6.94 -11.78 4.70
CA GLU A 42 7.24 -13.15 5.16
C GLU A 42 7.17 -13.27 6.69
N ALA A 43 7.81 -12.35 7.42
CA ALA A 43 7.79 -12.36 8.89
C ALA A 43 6.39 -12.16 9.47
N LEU A 44 5.53 -11.43 8.77
CA LEU A 44 4.12 -11.24 9.14
C LEU A 44 3.24 -12.43 8.74
N GLY A 45 3.72 -13.34 7.89
CA GLY A 45 2.90 -14.43 7.34
C GLY A 45 1.96 -13.99 6.21
N THR A 46 2.19 -12.81 5.65
CA THR A 46 1.41 -12.26 4.54
C THR A 46 1.96 -12.78 3.20
N LYS A 47 1.08 -13.31 2.33
CA LYS A 47 1.48 -13.68 0.97
C LYS A 47 1.56 -12.45 0.06
N LEU A 48 2.78 -12.07 -0.34
CA LEU A 48 2.99 -11.00 -1.31
C LEU A 48 2.75 -11.50 -2.75
N ARG A 49 2.00 -10.73 -3.54
CA ARG A 49 1.75 -10.94 -4.96
C ARG A 49 2.01 -9.65 -5.73
N MET A 50 2.49 -9.77 -6.96
CA MET A 50 2.74 -8.61 -7.83
C MET A 50 1.60 -8.46 -8.84
N SER A 51 1.08 -7.23 -9.01
CA SER A 51 0.23 -6.91 -10.17
C SER A 51 1.11 -6.92 -11.43
N SER A 52 0.54 -7.36 -12.55
CA SER A 52 1.22 -7.19 -13.84
C SER A 52 0.89 -5.80 -14.40
N ALA A 53 1.81 -5.22 -15.16
CA ALA A 53 1.67 -3.88 -15.76
C ALA A 53 0.43 -3.71 -16.67
N TYR A 54 -0.28 -4.80 -16.97
CA TYR A 54 -1.47 -4.85 -17.81
C TYR A 54 -2.65 -5.55 -17.11
N HIS A 55 -2.74 -5.48 -15.78
CA HIS A 55 -3.91 -5.97 -15.04
C HIS A 55 -4.72 -4.82 -14.39
N PRO A 56 -5.48 -4.04 -15.20
CA PRO A 56 -6.43 -3.05 -14.68
C PRO A 56 -7.43 -3.64 -13.69
N GLN A 57 -7.66 -4.95 -13.76
CA GLN A 57 -8.62 -5.62 -12.87
C GLN A 57 -8.08 -5.81 -11.45
N THR A 58 -6.77 -5.87 -11.27
CA THR A 58 -6.14 -6.10 -9.96
C THR A 58 -5.73 -4.79 -9.30
N ASP A 59 -5.14 -3.87 -10.06
CA ASP A 59 -4.72 -2.56 -9.53
C ASP A 59 -5.79 -1.47 -9.70
N GLY A 60 -6.77 -1.67 -10.58
CA GLY A 60 -7.76 -0.64 -10.88
C GLY A 60 -8.71 -0.35 -9.71
N GLU A 61 -8.86 -1.25 -8.73
CA GLU A 61 -9.59 -0.95 -7.49
C GLU A 61 -8.79 0.03 -6.62
N SER A 62 -7.49 -0.19 -6.43
CA SER A 62 -6.60 0.73 -5.72
C SER A 62 -6.53 2.08 -6.44
N GLU A 63 -6.29 2.08 -7.75
CA GLU A 63 -6.18 3.29 -8.57
C GLU A 63 -7.47 4.13 -8.52
N ARG A 64 -8.65 3.51 -8.68
CA ARG A 64 -9.93 4.24 -8.59
C ARG A 64 -10.19 4.79 -7.20
N THR A 65 -9.81 4.05 -6.16
CA THR A 65 -9.94 4.51 -4.78
C THR A 65 -9.04 5.71 -4.52
N ILE A 66 -7.79 5.67 -4.99
CA ILE A 66 -6.83 6.79 -4.90
C ILE A 66 -7.39 8.00 -5.64
N GLN A 67 -7.84 7.84 -6.88
CA GLN A 67 -8.41 8.93 -7.68
C GLN A 67 -9.62 9.57 -6.97
N SER A 68 -10.53 8.75 -6.42
CA SER A 68 -11.70 9.25 -5.70
C SER A 68 -11.31 10.05 -4.45
N LEU A 69 -10.27 9.61 -3.72
CA LEU A 69 -9.74 10.34 -2.58
C LEU A 69 -9.07 11.65 -3.00
N GLU A 70 -8.32 11.66 -4.10
CA GLU A 70 -7.73 12.89 -4.63
C GLU A 70 -8.79 13.90 -5.05
N ASP A 71 -9.86 13.46 -5.72
CA ASP A 71 -10.96 14.34 -6.15
C ASP A 71 -11.72 14.93 -4.96
N LEU A 72 -11.96 14.13 -3.91
CA LEU A 72 -12.50 14.61 -2.65
C LEU A 72 -11.60 15.70 -2.03
N LEU A 73 -10.30 15.43 -1.93
CA LEU A 73 -9.34 16.38 -1.36
C LEU A 73 -9.28 17.69 -2.16
N ARG A 74 -9.31 17.62 -3.49
CA ARG A 74 -9.39 18.81 -4.36
C ARG A 74 -10.66 19.61 -4.09
N SER A 75 -11.81 18.94 -3.98
CA SER A 75 -13.09 19.60 -3.66
C SER A 75 -13.04 20.31 -2.30
N CYS A 76 -12.54 19.64 -1.26
CA CYS A 76 -12.45 20.23 0.08
C CYS A 76 -11.56 21.46 0.15
N ILE A 77 -10.49 21.52 -0.67
CA ILE A 77 -9.61 22.70 -0.74
C ILE A 77 -10.31 23.85 -1.48
N LEU A 78 -11.07 23.55 -2.54
CA LEU A 78 -11.80 24.55 -3.30
C LEU A 78 -13.02 25.13 -2.54
N GLU A 79 -13.67 24.34 -1.69
CA GLU A 79 -14.78 24.79 -0.83
C GLU A 79 -14.34 25.62 0.38
N GLN A 80 -13.06 25.58 0.75
CA GLN A 80 -12.48 26.39 1.84
C GLN A 80 -11.87 27.72 1.35
N GLY A 81 -12.04 28.04 0.06
CA GLY A 81 -11.58 29.27 -0.58
C GLY A 81 -12.64 30.38 -0.63
#